data_AF-A0A4R8M0I0-F1
#
_entry.id   AF-A0A4R8M0I0-F1
#
_cell.length_a   1.000
_cell.length_b   1.000
_cell.length_c   1.000
_cell.angle_alpha   90.00
_cell.angle_beta   90.00
_cell.angle_gamma   90.00
#
_symmetry.space_group_name_H-M   'P 1'
#
loop_
_entity.id
_entity.type
_entity.pdbx_description
1 polymer ?
#
loop_
_entity_poly.entity_id
_entity_poly.type
_entity_poly.pdbx_seq_one_letter_code
_entity_poly.pdbx_strand_id
1 'polypeptide(L)'
;MAVSPHKSGSRRKVKSRPRSSRVIAAVPKKKIRFGILRTPNGDINVVGRPEWTTQAKELEVNQDENLTVNGVLVPVEDRRHLLHWDEDLRPILNSVFTAMEKEFTRPGELLSELKAPLAARRYVTTAKTVDDYMRFVARKINGSPDNLVPDRADINQAIEKVRANLRKYENALHDVLTDADIPAYGADGKPNPSPQAAGRIGVYRNAARKYLNFDPHLSGATPIQTKINEIQGKILEMLDGCDVPHEVWHLLNELKYSVTFDLSAKATRDKTAKSLAWQNMMRRNTETPARDRYRDLLSFLD
;
A
#
# COMPACT_ATOMS: atom_id res chain seq x y z
N MET A 1 -44.88 -73.19 36.55
CA MET A 1 -44.05 -73.12 37.77
C MET A 1 -42.69 -72.55 37.38
N ALA A 2 -42.31 -71.40 37.98
CA ALA A 2 -40.95 -70.87 38.21
C ALA A 2 -40.06 -70.66 36.94
N VAL A 3 -39.23 -69.62 36.75
CA VAL A 3 -38.47 -68.71 37.61
C VAL A 3 -38.12 -67.47 36.76
N SER A 4 -38.26 -66.25 37.29
CA SER A 4 -37.53 -65.07 36.75
C SER A 4 -36.08 -65.13 37.23
N PRO A 5 -35.09 -64.71 36.41
CA PRO A 5 -34.37 -63.52 36.86
C PRO A 5 -33.71 -62.61 35.79
N HIS A 6 -33.50 -61.39 36.26
CA HIS A 6 -32.41 -60.44 36.00
C HIS A 6 -32.36 -59.57 34.73
N LYS A 7 -32.75 -58.30 35.00
CA LYS A 7 -32.31 -57.05 34.38
C LYS A 7 -30.79 -57.03 34.10
N SER A 8 -30.42 -56.64 32.87
CA SER A 8 -29.17 -55.93 32.62
C SER A 8 -29.48 -54.64 31.85
N GLY A 9 -28.91 -53.54 32.33
CA GLY A 9 -29.31 -52.18 31.99
C GLY A 9 -28.99 -51.77 30.56
N SER A 10 -29.97 -51.14 29.91
CA SER A 10 -29.81 -50.40 28.66
C SER A 10 -28.80 -49.26 28.85
N ARG A 11 -27.59 -49.41 28.31
CA ARG A 11 -26.64 -48.30 28.13
C ARG A 11 -27.19 -47.37 27.06
N ARG A 12 -27.96 -46.36 27.48
CA ARG A 12 -28.30 -45.19 26.67
C ARG A 12 -27.01 -44.56 26.15
N LYS A 13 -26.77 -44.62 24.84
CA LYS A 13 -25.78 -43.78 24.15
C LYS A 13 -26.17 -42.32 24.37
N VAL A 14 -25.49 -41.65 25.30
CA VAL A 14 -25.55 -40.19 25.43
C VAL A 14 -24.88 -39.61 24.19
N LYS A 15 -25.69 -39.10 23.25
CA LYS A 15 -25.21 -38.27 22.15
C LYS A 15 -24.64 -36.99 22.77
N SER A 16 -23.33 -36.89 22.90
CA SER A 16 -22.66 -35.63 23.17
C SER A 16 -22.98 -34.68 22.01
N ARG A 17 -23.76 -33.65 22.29
CA ARG A 17 -23.93 -32.52 21.35
C ARG A 17 -22.56 -31.88 21.16
N PRO A 18 -22.10 -31.63 19.92
CA PRO A 18 -20.93 -30.78 19.72
C PRO A 18 -21.25 -29.42 20.31
N ARG A 19 -20.39 -28.95 21.24
CA ARG A 19 -20.39 -27.57 21.71
C ARG A 19 -20.31 -26.69 20.47
N SER A 20 -21.36 -25.91 20.20
CA SER A 20 -21.32 -24.88 19.17
C SER A 20 -20.21 -23.90 19.59
N SER A 21 -19.02 -24.06 19.00
CA SER A 21 -18.09 -22.96 18.87
C SER A 21 -18.88 -21.84 18.23
N ARG A 22 -19.20 -20.79 19.00
CA ARG A 22 -19.70 -19.54 18.44
C ARG A 22 -18.67 -19.12 17.40
N VAL A 23 -18.94 -19.41 16.14
CA VAL A 23 -18.35 -18.70 15.02
C VAL A 23 -18.82 -17.27 15.26
N ILE A 24 -17.92 -16.45 15.79
CA ILE A 24 -18.12 -15.00 15.79
C ILE A 24 -18.17 -14.67 14.30
N ALA A 25 -19.37 -14.57 13.76
CA ALA A 25 -19.59 -14.09 12.41
C ALA A 25 -18.84 -12.75 12.34
N ALA A 26 -17.81 -12.69 11.49
CA ALA A 26 -17.09 -11.47 11.25
C ALA A 26 -18.12 -10.41 10.89
N VAL A 27 -18.28 -9.40 11.75
CA VAL A 27 -19.14 -8.26 11.47
C VAL A 27 -18.73 -7.75 10.09
N PRO A 28 -19.64 -7.69 9.10
CA PRO A 28 -19.27 -7.20 7.78
C PRO A 28 -18.73 -5.78 7.96
N LYS A 29 -17.42 -5.59 7.75
CA LYS A 29 -16.85 -4.24 7.70
C LYS A 29 -17.65 -3.50 6.63
N LYS A 30 -18.45 -2.50 7.04
CA LYS A 30 -19.15 -1.62 6.09
C LYS A 30 -18.11 -1.14 5.08
N LYS A 31 -18.22 -1.58 3.82
CA LYS A 31 -17.34 -1.11 2.75
C LYS A 31 -17.54 0.40 2.67
N ILE A 32 -16.51 1.16 3.03
CA ILE A 32 -16.52 2.62 2.92
C ILE A 32 -16.69 2.95 1.44
N ARG A 33 -17.80 3.60 1.09
CA ARG A 33 -18.07 4.02 -0.29
C ARG A 33 -17.11 5.16 -0.66
N PHE A 34 -16.64 5.16 -1.91
CA PHE A 34 -15.76 6.21 -2.42
C PHE A 34 -16.44 7.58 -2.38
N GLY A 35 -15.79 8.59 -1.79
CA GLY A 35 -16.37 9.91 -1.58
C GLY A 35 -15.39 10.96 -1.09
N ILE A 36 -15.89 12.18 -0.93
CA ILE A 36 -15.17 13.33 -0.36
C ILE A 36 -15.86 13.66 0.98
N LEU A 37 -15.10 13.72 2.06
CA LEU A 37 -15.57 14.17 3.36
C LEU A 37 -14.80 15.41 3.79
N ARG A 38 -15.49 16.33 4.45
CA ARG A 38 -14.90 17.51 5.08
C ARG A 38 -14.78 17.28 6.58
N THR A 39 -13.61 17.53 7.15
CA THR A 39 -13.44 17.57 8.61
C THR A 39 -14.03 18.87 9.16
N PRO A 40 -14.30 18.95 10.48
CA PRO A 40 -14.70 20.20 11.12
C PRO A 40 -13.72 21.36 10.91
N ASN A 41 -12.44 21.05 10.65
CA ASN A 41 -11.38 22.02 10.42
C ASN A 41 -11.28 22.47 8.96
N GLY A 42 -12.21 22.02 8.10
CA GLY A 42 -12.20 22.30 6.67
C GLY A 42 -11.19 21.48 5.86
N ASP A 43 -10.61 20.42 6.45
CA ASP A 43 -9.71 19.52 5.71
C ASP A 43 -10.51 18.52 4.88
N ILE A 44 -10.00 18.22 3.69
CA ILE A 44 -10.60 17.26 2.77
C ILE A 44 -10.00 15.87 2.98
N ASN A 45 -10.90 14.92 3.19
CA ASN A 45 -10.60 13.50 3.26
C ASN A 45 -11.32 12.75 2.14
N VAL A 46 -10.55 12.32 1.14
CA VAL A 46 -11.01 11.36 0.16
C VAL A 46 -11.13 10.00 0.84
N VAL A 47 -12.34 9.45 0.91
CA VAL A 47 -12.62 8.16 1.55
C VAL A 47 -12.90 7.08 0.53
N GLY A 48 -12.61 5.82 0.89
CA GLY A 48 -12.71 4.68 0.00
C GLY A 48 -11.67 4.71 -1.13
N ARG A 49 -11.80 3.77 -2.08
CA ARG A 49 -10.98 3.70 -3.28
C ARG A 49 -11.87 3.87 -4.52
N PRO A 50 -11.51 4.72 -5.49
CA PRO A 50 -12.25 4.82 -6.74
C PRO A 50 -12.17 3.52 -7.53
N GLU A 51 -13.20 3.24 -8.32
CA GLU A 51 -13.13 2.17 -9.29
C GLU A 51 -12.16 2.52 -10.43
N TRP A 52 -11.68 1.48 -11.11
CA TRP A 52 -10.88 1.60 -12.32
C TRP A 52 -11.67 2.33 -13.41
N THR A 53 -10.99 3.25 -14.10
CA THR A 53 -11.53 3.92 -15.30
C THR A 53 -11.68 2.90 -16.42
N THR A 54 -12.50 3.21 -17.44
CA THR A 54 -12.64 2.35 -18.63
C THR A 54 -11.29 2.13 -19.32
N GLN A 55 -10.50 3.20 -19.52
CA GLN A 55 -9.15 3.14 -20.09
C GLN A 55 -8.23 2.18 -19.34
N ALA A 56 -8.33 2.16 -18.01
CA ALA A 56 -7.55 1.25 -17.17
C ALA A 56 -8.01 -0.21 -17.27
N LYS A 57 -9.32 -0.44 -17.49
CA LYS A 57 -9.90 -1.78 -17.69
C LYS A 57 -9.56 -2.35 -19.08
N GLU A 58 -9.39 -1.48 -20.08
CA GLU A 58 -9.05 -1.83 -21.46
C GLU A 58 -7.58 -2.24 -21.64
N LEU A 59 -6.70 -1.99 -20.67
CA LEU A 59 -5.34 -2.48 -20.71
C LEU A 59 -5.35 -4.02 -20.80
N GLU A 60 -4.86 -4.57 -21.90
CA GLU A 60 -4.72 -6.02 -22.07
C GLU A 60 -3.63 -6.56 -21.13
N VAL A 61 -3.95 -7.63 -20.41
CA VAL A 61 -3.01 -8.33 -19.54
C VAL A 61 -3.17 -9.83 -19.74
N ASN A 62 -2.06 -10.54 -19.80
CA ASN A 62 -2.13 -12.00 -19.86
C ASN A 62 -2.68 -12.56 -18.54
N GLN A 63 -3.85 -13.21 -18.57
CA GLN A 63 -4.40 -13.96 -17.44
C GLN A 63 -4.32 -15.48 -17.64
N ASP A 64 -3.79 -15.94 -18.77
CA ASP A 64 -3.66 -17.37 -19.09
C ASP A 64 -2.30 -17.89 -18.60
N GLU A 65 -2.36 -18.80 -17.62
CA GLU A 65 -1.19 -19.43 -17.02
C GLU A 65 -0.42 -20.33 -17.98
N ASN A 66 -1.02 -20.73 -19.11
CA ASN A 66 -0.45 -21.66 -20.09
C ASN A 66 -0.10 -21.00 -21.43
N LEU A 67 -0.32 -19.69 -21.57
CA LEU A 67 -0.08 -18.98 -22.82
C LEU A 67 1.40 -19.11 -23.23
N THR A 68 1.64 -19.64 -24.42
CA THR A 68 2.98 -19.83 -24.97
C THR A 68 3.10 -19.08 -26.30
N VAL A 69 4.13 -18.24 -26.45
CA VAL A 69 4.43 -17.50 -27.68
C VAL A 69 5.81 -17.93 -28.17
N ASN A 70 5.92 -18.43 -29.41
CA ASN A 70 7.15 -18.98 -29.99
C ASN A 70 7.80 -20.08 -29.13
N GLY A 71 6.98 -20.92 -28.48
CA GLY A 71 7.46 -22.00 -27.60
C GLY A 71 7.91 -21.53 -26.21
N VAL A 72 7.77 -20.24 -25.89
CA VAL A 72 8.13 -19.67 -24.58
C VAL A 72 6.88 -19.31 -23.79
N LEU A 73 6.79 -19.78 -22.54
CA LEU A 73 5.69 -19.45 -21.62
C LEU A 73 5.67 -17.94 -21.34
N VAL A 74 4.54 -17.30 -21.60
CA VAL A 74 4.29 -15.90 -21.30
C VAL A 74 3.82 -15.79 -19.85
N PRO A 75 4.46 -14.95 -19.00
CA PRO A 75 4.03 -14.82 -17.62
C PRO A 75 2.61 -14.28 -17.48
N VAL A 76 1.91 -14.68 -16.41
CA VAL A 76 0.64 -14.07 -16.00
C VAL A 76 0.92 -12.67 -15.46
N GLU A 77 0.15 -11.70 -15.93
CA GLU A 77 0.28 -10.29 -15.58
C GLU A 77 -0.85 -9.84 -14.64
N ASP A 78 -0.62 -8.82 -13.84
CA ASP A 78 -1.62 -8.13 -13.04
C ASP A 78 -1.50 -6.63 -13.28
N ARG A 79 -2.64 -5.92 -13.30
CA ARG A 79 -2.65 -4.46 -13.47
C ARG A 79 -2.39 -3.82 -12.12
N ARG A 80 -1.23 -3.20 -11.96
CA ARG A 80 -0.80 -2.64 -10.69
C ARG A 80 -0.52 -1.16 -10.75
N HIS A 81 -0.85 -0.50 -9.65
CA HIS A 81 -0.55 0.91 -9.51
C HIS A 81 0.94 1.06 -9.15
N LEU A 82 1.66 1.89 -9.90
CA LEU A 82 3.00 2.33 -9.52
C LEU A 82 2.93 3.16 -8.23
N LEU A 83 1.99 4.11 -8.18
CA LEU A 83 1.68 4.92 -7.00
C LEU A 83 0.53 4.27 -6.23
N HIS A 84 0.80 3.85 -5.00
CA HIS A 84 -0.17 3.16 -4.17
C HIS A 84 -1.29 4.12 -3.76
N TRP A 85 -2.55 3.67 -3.89
CA TRP A 85 -3.72 4.53 -3.64
C TRP A 85 -3.73 5.08 -2.21
N ASP A 86 -3.59 4.21 -1.21
CA ASP A 86 -3.76 4.60 0.19
C ASP A 86 -2.56 5.34 0.77
N GLU A 87 -1.38 5.20 0.16
CA GLU A 87 -0.09 5.66 0.69
C GLU A 87 0.44 6.88 -0.06
N ASP A 88 0.23 6.94 -1.38
CA ASP A 88 0.76 7.99 -2.22
C ASP A 88 -0.37 8.91 -2.69
N LEU A 89 -1.32 8.35 -3.46
CA LEU A 89 -2.31 9.16 -4.16
C LEU A 89 -3.30 9.84 -3.21
N ARG A 90 -3.89 9.09 -2.28
CA ARG A 90 -4.90 9.64 -1.36
C ARG A 90 -4.33 10.73 -0.47
N PRO A 91 -3.17 10.58 0.20
CA PRO A 91 -2.59 11.68 0.98
C PRO A 91 -2.29 12.93 0.14
N ILE A 92 -1.76 12.77 -1.08
CA ILE A 92 -1.51 13.89 -2.00
C ILE A 92 -2.83 14.58 -2.38
N LEU A 93 -3.85 13.81 -2.77
CA LEU A 93 -5.18 14.33 -3.12
C LEU A 93 -5.83 15.08 -1.95
N ASN A 94 -5.79 14.51 -0.74
CA ASN A 94 -6.29 15.17 0.47
C ASN A 94 -5.59 16.51 0.68
N SER A 95 -4.25 16.53 0.57
CA SER A 95 -3.46 17.73 0.79
C SER A 95 -3.77 18.83 -0.23
N VAL A 96 -3.83 18.49 -1.52
CA VAL A 96 -4.10 19.46 -2.60
C VAL A 96 -5.54 19.96 -2.53
N PHE A 97 -6.52 19.06 -2.36
CA PHE A 97 -7.93 19.47 -2.27
C PHE A 97 -8.22 20.31 -1.03
N THR A 98 -7.58 20.00 0.10
CA THR A 98 -7.64 20.85 1.29
C THR A 98 -7.10 22.25 1.01
N ALA A 99 -5.95 22.35 0.34
CA ALA A 99 -5.37 23.65 0.01
C ALA A 99 -6.28 24.45 -0.92
N MET A 100 -6.84 23.82 -1.95
CA MET A 100 -7.79 24.45 -2.87
C MET A 100 -9.04 24.95 -2.14
N GLU A 101 -9.61 24.15 -1.25
CA GLU A 101 -10.82 24.51 -0.52
C GLU A 101 -10.58 25.63 0.51
N LYS A 102 -9.39 25.70 1.10
CA LYS A 102 -8.99 26.79 1.99
C LYS A 102 -8.69 28.10 1.24
N GLU A 103 -8.12 28.02 0.05
CA GLU A 103 -7.82 29.20 -0.78
C GLU A 103 -9.10 29.82 -1.37
N PHE A 104 -10.03 28.99 -1.85
CA PHE A 104 -11.26 29.44 -2.52
C PHE A 104 -12.49 29.25 -1.64
N THR A 105 -12.79 30.27 -0.82
CA THR A 105 -13.93 30.26 0.12
C THR A 105 -15.30 30.30 -0.57
N ARG A 106 -15.36 30.68 -1.85
CA ARG A 106 -16.60 30.73 -2.65
C ARG A 106 -16.69 29.49 -3.55
N PRO A 107 -17.76 28.68 -3.44
CA PRO A 107 -17.89 27.45 -4.23
C PRO A 107 -17.83 27.64 -5.75
N GLY A 108 -18.34 28.77 -6.26
CA GLY A 108 -18.31 29.08 -7.69
C GLY A 108 -16.90 29.36 -8.22
N GLU A 109 -16.06 30.02 -7.42
CA GLU A 109 -14.66 30.28 -7.74
C GLU A 109 -13.87 28.97 -7.72
N LEU A 110 -13.99 28.18 -6.66
CA LEU A 110 -13.36 26.86 -6.55
C LEU A 110 -13.75 25.94 -7.72
N LEU A 111 -15.03 25.92 -8.09
CA LEU A 111 -15.50 25.12 -9.22
C LEU A 111 -14.84 25.55 -10.54
N SER A 112 -14.67 26.84 -10.77
CA SER A 112 -13.98 27.38 -11.95
C SER A 112 -12.52 26.92 -12.01
N GLU A 113 -11.83 27.00 -10.86
CA GLU A 113 -10.42 26.62 -10.73
C GLU A 113 -10.19 25.12 -10.91
N LEU A 114 -11.12 24.28 -10.44
CA LEU A 114 -11.06 22.83 -10.70
C LEU A 114 -11.37 22.49 -12.16
N LYS A 115 -12.28 23.25 -12.79
CA LYS A 115 -12.76 22.96 -14.15
C LYS A 115 -11.76 23.37 -15.23
N ALA A 116 -11.19 24.57 -15.13
CA ALA A 116 -10.42 25.16 -16.23
C ALA A 116 -9.19 24.32 -16.66
N PRO A 117 -8.35 23.79 -15.74
CA PRO A 117 -7.19 22.97 -16.10
C PRO A 117 -7.56 21.62 -16.75
N LEU A 118 -8.73 21.05 -16.41
CA LEU A 118 -9.23 19.82 -17.00
C LEU A 118 -9.77 20.06 -18.42
N ALA A 119 -10.44 21.19 -18.64
CA ALA A 119 -10.90 21.61 -19.95
C ALA A 119 -9.74 21.88 -20.92
N ALA A 120 -8.65 22.50 -20.43
CA ALA A 120 -7.43 22.70 -21.21
C ALA A 120 -6.80 21.38 -21.68
N ARG A 121 -6.91 20.32 -20.85
CA ARG A 121 -6.50 18.94 -21.16
C ARG A 121 -7.53 18.15 -21.97
N ARG A 122 -8.61 18.79 -22.43
CA ARG A 122 -9.70 18.17 -23.21
C ARG A 122 -10.41 17.02 -22.49
N TYR A 123 -10.40 17.00 -21.16
CA TYR A 123 -11.16 16.01 -20.41
C TYR A 123 -12.65 16.33 -20.45
N VAL A 124 -13.44 15.39 -20.98
CA VAL A 124 -14.90 15.43 -20.93
C VAL A 124 -15.38 14.82 -19.61
N THR A 125 -16.18 15.57 -18.86
CA THR A 125 -16.74 15.13 -17.57
C THR A 125 -18.19 15.57 -17.41
N THR A 126 -18.99 14.74 -16.75
CA THR A 126 -20.37 15.07 -16.34
C THR A 126 -20.42 15.72 -14.97
N ALA A 127 -19.27 16.01 -14.36
CA ALA A 127 -19.15 16.65 -13.04
C ALA A 127 -19.79 18.04 -13.03
N LYS A 128 -20.62 18.30 -12.01
CA LYS A 128 -21.34 19.57 -11.85
C LYS A 128 -20.96 20.31 -10.58
N THR A 129 -20.57 19.58 -9.54
CA THR A 129 -20.23 20.13 -8.21
C THR A 129 -18.73 19.99 -7.93
N VAL A 130 -18.21 20.78 -6.99
CA VAL A 130 -16.81 20.67 -6.50
C VAL A 130 -16.46 19.22 -6.17
N ASP A 131 -17.32 18.53 -5.42
CA ASP A 131 -17.12 17.13 -5.03
C ASP A 131 -17.13 16.16 -6.22
N ASP A 132 -17.92 16.45 -7.27
CA ASP A 132 -17.88 15.64 -8.50
C ASP A 132 -16.55 15.82 -9.23
N TYR A 133 -16.02 17.05 -9.29
CA TYR A 133 -14.74 17.34 -9.92
C TYR A 133 -13.58 16.70 -9.16
N MET A 134 -13.55 16.82 -7.82
CA MET A 134 -12.55 16.15 -6.99
C MET A 134 -12.61 14.62 -7.15
N ARG A 135 -13.81 14.03 -7.17
CA ARG A 135 -13.99 12.59 -7.44
C ARG A 135 -13.55 12.21 -8.85
N PHE A 136 -13.82 13.05 -9.84
CA PHE A 136 -13.40 12.82 -11.22
C PHE A 136 -11.87 12.79 -11.32
N VAL A 137 -11.19 13.79 -10.75
CA VAL A 137 -9.72 13.87 -10.72
C VAL A 137 -9.13 12.64 -10.03
N ALA A 138 -9.62 12.30 -8.84
CA ALA A 138 -9.18 11.13 -8.08
C ALA A 138 -9.33 9.82 -8.88
N ARG A 139 -10.46 9.64 -9.58
CA ARG A 139 -10.67 8.49 -10.49
C ARG A 139 -9.69 8.48 -11.65
N LYS A 140 -9.47 9.65 -12.28
CA LYS A 140 -8.58 9.77 -13.45
C LYS A 140 -7.13 9.50 -13.10
N ILE A 141 -6.63 10.05 -12.00
CA ILE A 141 -5.26 9.81 -11.53
C ILE A 141 -5.07 8.34 -11.13
N ASN A 142 -6.01 7.78 -10.34
CA ASN A 142 -5.93 6.38 -9.93
C ASN A 142 -5.94 5.44 -11.14
N GLY A 143 -6.84 5.67 -12.10
CA GLY A 143 -6.96 4.87 -13.31
C GLY A 143 -6.18 5.39 -14.52
N SER A 144 -5.09 6.14 -14.32
CA SER A 144 -4.23 6.57 -15.43
C SER A 144 -3.42 5.37 -15.94
N PRO A 145 -3.39 5.08 -17.25
CA PRO A 145 -2.52 4.03 -17.80
C PRO A 145 -1.05 4.19 -17.45
N ASP A 146 -0.59 5.42 -17.20
CA ASP A 146 0.78 5.68 -16.75
C ASP A 146 1.04 5.25 -15.31
N ASN A 147 -0.01 5.24 -14.49
CA ASN A 147 0.05 4.65 -13.16
C ASN A 147 -0.07 3.13 -13.20
N LEU A 148 -0.40 2.52 -14.34
CA LEU A 148 -0.79 1.13 -14.44
C LEU A 148 0.21 0.37 -15.29
N VAL A 149 1.10 -0.37 -14.61
CA VAL A 149 2.10 -1.19 -15.30
C VAL A 149 1.69 -2.66 -15.16
N PRO A 150 1.45 -3.36 -16.28
CA PRO A 150 1.27 -4.80 -16.26
C PRO A 150 2.61 -5.42 -15.88
N ASP A 151 2.59 -6.26 -14.84
CA ASP A 151 3.76 -6.99 -14.39
C ASP A 151 3.32 -8.32 -13.79
N ARG A 152 4.26 -9.23 -13.57
CA ARG A 152 4.01 -10.59 -13.07
C ARG A 152 3.13 -10.60 -11.84
N ALA A 153 1.95 -11.20 -11.96
CA ALA A 153 0.91 -11.20 -10.93
C ALA A 153 1.39 -11.76 -9.58
N ASP A 154 2.25 -12.77 -9.62
CA ASP A 154 2.77 -13.43 -8.43
C ASP A 154 3.84 -12.62 -7.69
N ILE A 155 4.78 -12.01 -8.42
CA ILE A 155 5.78 -11.07 -7.87
C ILE A 155 5.08 -9.90 -7.21
N ASN A 156 4.11 -9.37 -7.93
CA ASN A 156 3.21 -8.37 -7.44
C ASN A 156 2.59 -8.80 -6.10
N GLN A 157 1.86 -9.92 -6.05
CA GLN A 157 1.21 -10.35 -4.81
C GLN A 157 2.20 -10.55 -3.66
N ALA A 158 3.42 -10.99 -3.98
CA ALA A 158 4.49 -11.09 -3.00
C ALA A 158 4.90 -9.73 -2.42
N ILE A 159 5.14 -8.72 -3.26
CA ILE A 159 5.53 -7.37 -2.82
C ILE A 159 4.55 -6.78 -1.80
N GLU A 160 3.24 -6.89 -2.05
CA GLU A 160 2.23 -6.35 -1.13
C GLU A 160 2.21 -7.07 0.23
N LYS A 161 2.44 -8.38 0.22
CA LYS A 161 2.57 -9.15 1.46
C LYS A 161 3.81 -8.72 2.24
N VAL A 162 4.93 -8.49 1.55
CA VAL A 162 6.17 -8.01 2.16
C VAL A 162 6.00 -6.59 2.71
N ARG A 163 5.40 -5.65 1.95
CA ARG A 163 5.06 -4.30 2.45
C ARG A 163 4.20 -4.35 3.70
N ALA A 164 3.17 -5.20 3.72
CA ALA A 164 2.32 -5.36 4.90
C ALA A 164 3.12 -5.89 6.12
N ASN A 165 4.11 -6.76 5.89
CA ASN A 165 5.00 -7.24 6.96
C ASN A 165 5.99 -6.17 7.41
N LEU A 166 6.54 -5.37 6.50
CA LEU A 166 7.38 -4.21 6.81
C LEU A 166 6.64 -3.17 7.65
N ARG A 167 5.37 -2.87 7.34
CA ARG A 167 4.54 -1.97 8.17
C ARG A 167 4.33 -2.52 9.59
N LYS A 168 4.12 -3.84 9.74
CA LYS A 168 4.02 -4.46 11.07
C LYS A 168 5.34 -4.36 11.83
N TYR A 169 6.46 -4.56 11.12
CA TYR A 169 7.79 -4.43 11.68
C TYR A 169 8.05 -3.00 12.16
N GLU A 170 7.82 -2.00 11.32
CA GLU A 170 7.94 -0.58 11.66
C GLU A 170 7.08 -0.20 12.88
N ASN A 171 5.80 -0.61 12.90
CA ASN A 171 4.93 -0.35 14.05
C ASN A 171 5.52 -0.94 15.34
N ALA A 172 6.08 -2.14 15.26
CA ALA A 172 6.73 -2.77 16.41
C ALA A 172 8.04 -2.07 16.81
N LEU A 173 8.74 -1.42 15.86
CA LEU A 173 9.90 -0.59 16.18
C LEU A 173 9.52 0.68 16.92
N HIS A 174 8.41 1.31 16.57
CA HIS A 174 7.90 2.46 17.34
C HIS A 174 7.65 2.12 18.82
N ASP A 175 7.20 0.89 19.12
CA ASP A 175 6.96 0.45 20.50
C ASP A 175 8.25 0.26 21.32
N VAL A 176 9.39 0.04 20.65
CA VAL A 176 10.69 -0.20 21.32
C VAL A 176 11.68 0.94 21.14
N LEU A 177 11.31 1.97 20.38
CA LEU A 177 12.12 3.17 20.12
C LEU A 177 12.39 3.91 21.43
N THR A 178 13.64 4.34 21.62
CA THR A 178 14.05 5.16 22.76
C THR A 178 14.86 6.36 22.30
N ASP A 179 14.97 7.39 23.13
CA ASP A 179 15.77 8.59 22.83
C ASP A 179 17.23 8.26 22.51
N ALA A 180 17.76 7.15 23.05
CA ALA A 180 19.11 6.65 22.76
C ALA A 180 19.29 6.16 21.30
N ASP A 181 18.20 5.85 20.60
CA ASP A 181 18.19 5.38 19.21
C ASP A 181 18.16 6.56 18.21
N ILE A 182 17.85 7.76 18.67
CA ILE A 182 17.80 8.97 17.85
C ILE A 182 19.23 9.48 17.69
N PRO A 183 19.78 9.56 16.46
CA PRO A 183 21.14 10.02 16.27
C PRO A 183 21.24 11.50 16.65
N ALA A 184 22.22 11.84 17.49
CA ALA A 184 22.63 13.23 17.64
C ALA A 184 23.31 13.66 16.34
N TYR A 185 23.04 14.86 15.87
CA TYR A 185 23.69 15.39 14.67
C TYR A 185 24.88 16.27 15.08
N GLY A 186 26.04 16.00 14.47
CA GLY A 186 27.22 16.83 14.62
C GLY A 186 27.04 18.20 13.96
N ALA A 187 27.97 19.13 14.24
CA ALA A 187 27.98 20.45 13.61
C ALA A 187 28.15 20.40 12.08
N ASP A 188 28.61 19.28 11.54
CA ASP A 188 28.74 18.98 10.10
C ASP A 188 27.47 18.34 9.50
N GLY A 189 26.40 18.19 10.29
CA GLY A 189 25.14 17.59 9.87
C GLY A 189 25.18 16.06 9.72
N LYS A 190 26.27 15.40 10.13
CA LYS A 190 26.36 13.93 10.10
C LYS A 190 25.79 13.31 11.37
N PRO A 191 25.11 12.16 11.28
CA PRO A 191 24.66 11.43 12.46
C PRO A 191 25.89 10.93 13.25
N ASN A 192 25.92 11.24 14.54
CA ASN A 192 26.90 10.76 15.50
C ASN A 192 26.19 9.81 16.49
N PRO A 193 26.10 8.52 16.18
CA PRO A 193 25.36 7.57 17.02
C PRO A 193 26.05 7.38 18.37
N SER A 194 25.26 7.33 19.44
CA SER A 194 25.80 7.01 20.77
C SER A 194 26.29 5.55 20.82
N PRO A 195 27.31 5.21 21.63
CA PRO A 195 27.71 3.81 21.86
C PRO A 195 26.57 2.92 22.37
N GLN A 196 25.57 3.51 23.04
CA GLN A 196 24.37 2.83 23.52
C GLN A 196 23.42 2.47 22.37
N ALA A 197 23.40 3.25 21.29
CA ALA A 197 22.63 2.95 20.08
C ALA A 197 23.15 1.70 19.37
N ALA A 198 24.48 1.55 19.25
CA ALA A 198 25.09 0.36 18.63
C ALA A 198 24.73 -0.94 19.38
N GLY A 199 24.65 -0.90 20.72
CA GLY A 199 24.21 -2.05 21.53
C GLY A 199 22.74 -2.45 21.33
N ARG A 200 21.92 -1.57 20.75
CA ARG A 200 20.47 -1.79 20.57
C ARG A 200 20.10 -2.33 19.19
N ILE A 201 21.03 -2.38 18.24
CA ILE A 201 20.78 -2.94 16.89
C ILE A 201 20.26 -4.38 16.93
N GLY A 202 20.69 -5.18 17.91
CA GLY A 202 20.21 -6.55 18.11
C GLY A 202 18.70 -6.63 18.36
N VAL A 203 18.10 -5.64 19.03
CA VAL A 203 16.65 -5.56 19.25
C VAL A 203 15.93 -5.37 17.92
N TYR A 204 16.45 -4.48 17.06
CA TYR A 204 15.89 -4.18 15.75
C TYR A 204 15.96 -5.38 14.82
N ARG A 205 17.11 -6.06 14.76
CA ARG A 205 17.30 -7.29 13.96
C ARG A 205 16.41 -8.43 14.44
N ASN A 206 16.25 -8.62 15.75
CA ASN A 206 15.36 -9.64 16.31
C ASN A 206 13.88 -9.36 15.98
N ALA A 207 13.46 -8.09 16.07
CA ALA A 207 12.12 -7.69 15.65
C ALA A 207 11.93 -7.96 14.14
N ALA A 208 12.91 -7.64 13.29
CA ALA A 208 12.83 -7.91 11.85
C ALA A 208 12.55 -9.39 11.56
N ARG A 209 13.31 -10.30 12.19
CA ARG A 209 13.15 -11.76 12.02
C ARG A 209 11.75 -12.23 12.45
N LYS A 210 11.17 -11.63 13.49
CA LYS A 210 9.81 -11.95 13.96
C LYS A 210 8.73 -11.50 12.99
N TYR A 211 8.86 -10.32 12.37
CA TYR A 211 7.78 -9.73 11.56
C TYR A 211 7.91 -10.01 10.06
N LEU A 212 9.13 -10.23 9.57
CA LEU A 212 9.40 -10.55 8.18
C LEU A 212 9.18 -12.03 7.86
N ASN A 213 8.85 -12.91 8.80
CA ASN A 213 8.37 -14.29 8.56
C ASN A 213 9.15 -15.08 7.49
N PHE A 214 10.46 -14.89 7.41
CA PHE A 214 11.33 -15.59 6.47
C PHE A 214 11.53 -17.05 6.92
N ASP A 215 11.45 -17.99 5.98
CA ASP A 215 11.65 -19.41 6.18
C ASP A 215 12.73 -19.95 5.21
N PRO A 216 13.97 -20.19 5.67
CA PRO A 216 15.03 -20.72 4.82
C PRO A 216 14.80 -22.17 4.37
N HIS A 217 13.82 -22.88 4.94
CA HIS A 217 13.49 -24.27 4.65
C HIS A 217 12.15 -24.43 3.93
N LEU A 218 11.67 -23.36 3.29
CA LEU A 218 10.41 -23.33 2.59
C LEU A 218 10.34 -24.43 1.51
N SER A 219 9.54 -25.48 1.77
CA SER A 219 9.35 -26.62 0.87
C SER A 219 7.89 -26.71 0.39
N GLY A 220 7.67 -27.12 -0.87
CA GLY A 220 6.32 -27.26 -1.42
C GLY A 220 5.53 -25.96 -1.57
N ALA A 221 6.24 -24.82 -1.64
CA ALA A 221 5.64 -23.50 -1.73
C ALA A 221 5.09 -23.17 -3.12
N THR A 222 4.06 -22.34 -3.15
CA THR A 222 3.58 -21.73 -4.40
C THR A 222 4.62 -20.75 -4.94
N PRO A 223 4.56 -20.37 -6.23
CA PRO A 223 5.43 -19.33 -6.79
C PRO A 223 5.39 -18.02 -6.00
N ILE A 224 4.20 -17.60 -5.54
CA ILE A 224 4.01 -16.41 -4.70
C ILE A 224 4.74 -16.56 -3.36
N GLN A 225 4.58 -17.70 -2.68
CA GLN A 225 5.24 -17.94 -1.38
C GLN A 225 6.76 -17.96 -1.52
N THR A 226 7.28 -18.59 -2.58
CA THR A 226 8.70 -18.59 -2.91
C THR A 226 9.19 -17.15 -3.09
N LYS A 227 8.44 -16.33 -3.84
CA LYS A 227 8.82 -14.94 -4.08
C LYS A 227 8.75 -14.05 -2.84
N ILE A 228 7.74 -14.25 -1.99
CA ILE A 228 7.64 -13.58 -0.68
C ILE A 228 8.91 -13.85 0.13
N ASN A 229 9.31 -15.13 0.21
CA ASN A 229 10.45 -15.56 0.99
C ASN A 229 11.78 -15.04 0.43
N GLU A 230 11.96 -15.05 -0.90
CA GLU A 230 13.12 -14.44 -1.56
C GLU A 230 13.30 -12.95 -1.21
N ILE A 231 12.22 -12.17 -1.28
CA ILE A 231 12.28 -10.72 -1.00
C ILE A 231 12.57 -10.50 0.50
N GLN A 232 11.92 -11.25 1.39
CA GLN A 232 12.15 -11.16 2.83
C GLN A 232 13.59 -11.50 3.22
N GLY A 233 14.18 -12.53 2.60
CA GLY A 233 15.58 -12.90 2.81
C GLY A 233 16.52 -11.75 2.48
N LYS A 234 16.36 -11.12 1.31
CA LYS A 234 17.18 -9.96 0.90
C LYS A 234 17.04 -8.77 1.85
N ILE A 235 15.82 -8.51 2.34
CA ILE A 235 15.58 -7.44 3.32
C ILE A 235 16.31 -7.75 4.64
N LEU A 236 16.26 -9.00 5.10
CA LEU A 236 16.98 -9.41 6.30
C LEU A 236 18.50 -9.28 6.14
N GLU A 237 19.05 -9.63 4.97
CA GLU A 237 20.47 -9.43 4.65
C GLU A 237 20.85 -7.94 4.70
N MET A 238 20.03 -7.05 4.12
CA MET A 238 20.25 -5.60 4.20
C MET A 238 20.19 -5.08 5.65
N LEU A 239 19.26 -5.58 6.46
CA LEU A 239 19.12 -5.21 7.88
C LEU A 239 20.26 -5.74 8.75
N ASP A 240 20.78 -6.93 8.45
CA ASP A 240 21.96 -7.49 9.13
C ASP A 240 23.21 -6.63 8.86
N GLY A 241 23.25 -5.88 7.74
CA GLY A 241 24.29 -4.91 7.41
C GLY A 241 24.17 -3.53 8.07
N CYS A 242 23.06 -3.21 8.75
CA CYS A 242 22.94 -1.96 9.52
C CYS A 242 23.63 -2.10 10.87
N ASP A 243 24.52 -1.20 11.24
CA ASP A 243 25.26 -1.25 12.51
C ASP A 243 24.55 -0.49 13.64
N VAL A 244 23.62 0.40 13.30
CA VAL A 244 22.93 1.27 14.27
C VAL A 244 21.44 1.47 13.94
N PRO A 245 20.57 1.69 14.95
CA PRO A 245 19.12 1.80 14.77
C PRO A 245 18.64 2.82 13.72
N HIS A 246 19.32 3.95 13.58
CA HIS A 246 18.89 4.98 12.63
C HIS A 246 19.06 4.56 11.16
N GLU A 247 20.05 3.72 10.85
CA GLU A 247 20.22 3.14 9.51
C GLU A 247 19.06 2.20 9.17
N VAL A 248 18.55 1.45 10.15
CA VAL A 248 17.36 0.61 9.98
C VAL A 248 16.14 1.47 9.65
N TRP A 249 15.94 2.61 10.33
CA TRP A 249 14.85 3.53 10.02
C TRP A 249 14.97 4.14 8.62
N HIS A 250 16.19 4.50 8.19
CA HIS A 250 16.43 4.95 6.83
C HIS A 250 16.11 3.87 5.80
N LEU A 251 16.65 2.67 5.98
CA LEU A 251 16.40 1.53 5.11
C LEU A 251 14.90 1.18 5.07
N LEU A 252 14.19 1.21 6.19
CA LEU A 252 12.75 0.96 6.22
C LEU A 252 11.96 1.98 5.43
N ASN A 253 12.32 3.27 5.52
CA ASN A 253 11.71 4.28 4.69
C ASN A 253 11.97 4.00 3.21
N GLU A 254 13.18 3.66 2.81
CA GLU A 254 13.48 3.32 1.42
C GLU A 254 12.71 2.08 0.93
N LEU A 255 12.69 1.00 1.72
CA LEU A 255 12.06 -0.25 1.33
C LEU A 255 10.52 -0.13 1.29
N LYS A 256 9.90 0.52 2.27
CA LYS A 256 8.43 0.67 2.30
C LYS A 256 7.89 1.42 1.09
N TYR A 257 8.62 2.43 0.63
CA TYR A 257 8.25 3.26 -0.52
C TYR A 257 8.89 2.80 -1.83
N SER A 258 9.71 1.74 -1.81
CA SER A 258 10.26 1.17 -3.03
C SER A 258 9.14 0.55 -3.87
N VAL A 259 8.93 1.14 -5.05
CA VAL A 259 7.97 0.68 -6.07
C VAL A 259 8.41 -0.68 -6.66
N THR A 260 9.70 -0.99 -6.57
CA THR A 260 10.36 -2.08 -7.29
C THR A 260 11.29 -2.86 -6.38
N PHE A 261 10.75 -3.65 -5.44
CA PHE A 261 11.53 -4.80 -4.93
C PHE A 261 11.90 -5.78 -6.08
N ASP A 262 11.30 -5.58 -7.25
CA ASP A 262 11.69 -6.22 -8.48
C ASP A 262 13.00 -5.65 -9.05
N LEU A 263 14.03 -6.51 -9.07
CA LEU A 263 15.31 -6.31 -9.74
C LEU A 263 15.23 -6.63 -11.25
N SER A 264 14.07 -7.00 -11.78
CA SER A 264 13.95 -7.22 -13.22
C SER A 264 14.05 -5.88 -13.95
N ALA A 265 14.88 -5.83 -14.99
CA ALA A 265 15.10 -4.66 -15.84
C ALA A 265 13.84 -4.20 -16.63
N LYS A 266 12.65 -4.74 -16.30
CA LYS A 266 11.46 -4.76 -17.14
C LYS A 266 10.32 -3.85 -16.65
N ALA A 267 10.34 -3.39 -15.40
CA ALA A 267 9.45 -2.32 -14.92
C ALA A 267 9.94 -0.94 -15.41
N THR A 268 9.94 -0.75 -16.74
CA THR A 268 10.22 0.49 -17.49
C THR A 268 10.79 1.66 -16.68
N ARG A 269 12.11 1.85 -16.77
CA ARG A 269 12.85 2.94 -16.10
C ARG A 269 12.16 4.29 -16.28
N ASP A 270 11.56 4.56 -17.43
CA ASP A 270 10.99 5.87 -17.74
C ASP A 270 9.64 6.13 -17.07
N LYS A 271 8.71 5.15 -17.04
CA LYS A 271 7.42 5.30 -16.34
C LYS A 271 7.60 5.35 -14.83
N THR A 272 8.50 4.52 -14.31
CA THR A 272 8.90 4.53 -12.90
C THR A 272 9.60 5.84 -12.55
N ALA A 273 10.53 6.32 -13.37
CA ALA A 273 11.19 7.61 -13.15
C ALA A 273 10.23 8.79 -13.23
N LYS A 274 9.31 8.82 -14.21
CA LYS A 274 8.24 9.83 -14.30
C LYS A 274 7.37 9.84 -13.04
N SER A 275 6.93 8.67 -12.59
CA SER A 275 6.07 8.54 -11.40
C SER A 275 6.80 8.95 -10.12
N LEU A 276 8.07 8.57 -9.95
CA LEU A 276 8.90 8.96 -8.81
C LEU A 276 9.23 10.46 -8.84
N ALA A 277 9.55 11.02 -10.01
CA ALA A 277 9.80 12.46 -10.17
C ALA A 277 8.55 13.27 -9.82
N TRP A 278 7.38 12.84 -10.31
CA TRP A 278 6.10 13.43 -9.96
C TRP A 278 5.81 13.34 -8.45
N GLN A 279 6.00 12.17 -7.84
CA GLN A 279 5.79 11.99 -6.40
C GLN A 279 6.71 12.89 -5.58
N ASN A 280 7.99 12.99 -5.95
CA ASN A 280 8.95 13.88 -5.29
C ASN A 280 8.57 15.36 -5.44
N MET A 281 8.08 15.77 -6.61
CA MET A 281 7.53 17.12 -6.82
C MET A 281 6.34 17.37 -5.88
N MET A 282 5.36 16.45 -5.82
CA MET A 282 4.19 16.60 -4.96
C MET A 282 4.54 16.59 -3.46
N ARG A 283 5.59 15.88 -3.04
CA ARG A 283 6.07 15.91 -1.65
C ARG A 283 6.73 17.24 -1.29
N ARG A 284 7.33 17.93 -2.25
CA ARG A 284 8.02 19.21 -2.05
C ARG A 284 7.11 20.42 -2.24
N ASN A 285 6.00 20.28 -2.95
CA ASN A 285 5.13 21.41 -3.30
C ASN A 285 4.14 21.80 -2.20
N THR A 286 4.35 21.41 -0.94
CA THR A 286 3.43 21.72 0.17
C THR A 286 3.31 23.21 0.48
N GLU A 287 4.33 24.00 0.11
CA GLU A 287 4.40 25.46 0.33
C GLU A 287 3.99 26.27 -0.91
N THR A 288 3.74 25.61 -2.04
CA THR A 288 3.36 26.26 -3.31
C THR A 288 1.88 26.70 -3.28
N PRO A 289 1.48 27.78 -3.98
CA PRO A 289 0.07 28.19 -4.05
C PRO A 289 -0.89 27.06 -4.49
N ALA A 290 -2.12 27.01 -3.96
CA ALA A 290 -2.97 25.83 -4.15
C ALA A 290 -3.31 25.57 -5.62
N ARG A 291 -3.51 26.64 -6.41
CA ARG A 291 -3.70 26.56 -7.86
C ARG A 291 -2.57 25.80 -8.56
N ASP A 292 -1.34 26.13 -8.21
CA ASP A 292 -0.16 25.53 -8.83
C ASP A 292 0.00 24.09 -8.35
N ARG A 293 -0.23 23.82 -7.06
CA ARG A 293 -0.28 22.44 -6.54
C ARG A 293 -1.31 21.58 -7.27
N TYR A 294 -2.47 22.14 -7.60
CA TYR A 294 -3.50 21.45 -8.38
C TYR A 294 -3.07 21.22 -9.83
N ARG A 295 -2.40 22.18 -10.46
CA ARG A 295 -1.83 22.01 -11.81
C ARG A 295 -0.75 20.92 -11.84
N ASP A 296 0.14 20.93 -10.85
CA ASP A 296 1.19 19.92 -10.65
C ASP A 296 0.59 18.53 -10.43
N LEU A 297 -0.47 18.43 -9.60
CA LEU A 297 -1.21 17.19 -9.42
C LEU A 297 -1.72 16.65 -10.76
N LEU A 298 -2.29 17.52 -11.60
CA LEU A 298 -2.82 17.14 -12.90
C LEU A 298 -1.73 16.83 -13.94
N SER A 299 -0.47 17.21 -13.73
CA SER A 299 0.63 16.86 -14.64
C SER A 299 0.88 15.35 -14.73
N PHE A 300 0.40 14.57 -13.76
CA PHE A 300 0.43 13.10 -13.83
C PHE A 300 -0.47 12.52 -14.92
N LEU A 301 -1.41 13.32 -15.42
CA LEU A 301 -2.34 12.94 -16.48
C LEU A 301 -1.85 13.33 -17.89
N ASP A 302 -0.74 14.08 -17.97
CA ASP A 302 -0.08 14.50 -19.21
C ASP A 302 0.95 13.45 -19.65
#